data_AF-A0A4Q3ENY4-F1
#
_entry.id   AF-A0A4Q3ENY4-F1
#
_cell.length_a   1.000
_cell.length_b   1.000
_cell.length_c   1.000
_cell.angle_alpha   90.00
_cell.angle_beta   90.00
_cell.angle_gamma   90.00
#
_symmetry.space_group_name_H-M   'P 1'
#
loop_
_entity.id
_entity.type
_entity.pdbx_description
1 polymer ?
#
loop_
_entity_poly.entity_id
_entity_poly.type
_entity_poly.pdbx_seq_one_letter_code
_entity_poly.pdbx_strand_id
1 'polypeptide(L)'
;MYQSGGGILVKLNSNHVQKTVADIEQAWKKIDPDSPIQYSFLDDNFQQLFLSYSRLQSLITFFAIIAILISAMGLFALTAYFTKQRTKEIGVRKVLGATVTQLAALLSKEFVFLVILAVLLVSPFAFWAMQKWLQTFVYRISISWWMFAAAGFSILIIALFTISFQAIKAALANPVDSLRSE
;
A
#
# COMPACT_ATOMS: atom_id res chain seq x y z
N MET A 1 -24.61 18.42 25.51
CA MET A 1 -26.07 18.33 25.74
C MET A 1 -26.75 18.76 24.44
N TYR A 2 -26.88 17.83 23.47
CA TYR A 2 -27.52 18.11 22.18
C TYR A 2 -29.03 17.96 22.37
N GLN A 3 -29.77 19.07 22.42
CA GLN A 3 -31.22 19.01 22.35
C GLN A 3 -31.59 18.54 20.94
N SER A 4 -32.37 17.46 20.89
CA SER A 4 -32.93 16.90 19.66
C SER A 4 -34.04 17.83 19.15
N GLY A 5 -33.65 18.94 18.54
CA GLY A 5 -34.51 19.71 17.66
C GLY A 5 -34.51 19.01 16.30
N GLY A 6 -35.68 18.64 15.78
CA GLY A 6 -35.80 17.93 14.50
C GLY A 6 -35.14 18.72 13.37
N GLY A 7 -33.97 18.27 12.93
CA GLY A 7 -33.28 18.83 11.77
C GLY A 7 -33.85 18.24 10.49
N ILE A 8 -34.26 19.08 9.54
CA ILE A 8 -34.70 18.65 8.21
C ILE A 8 -33.49 18.67 7.28
N LEU A 9 -33.16 17.53 6.68
CA LEU A 9 -32.12 17.42 5.65
C LEU A 9 -32.77 17.65 4.28
N VAL A 10 -32.39 18.76 3.63
CA VAL A 10 -32.89 19.10 2.30
C VAL A 10 -31.77 18.95 1.28
N LYS A 11 -31.96 18.08 0.28
CA LYS A 11 -31.03 17.95 -0.84
C LYS A 11 -31.28 19.07 -1.84
N LEU A 12 -30.30 19.95 -2.02
CA LEU A 12 -30.38 21.07 -2.96
C LEU A 12 -29.77 20.70 -4.32
N ASN A 13 -30.34 21.23 -5.39
CA ASN A 13 -29.76 21.14 -6.74
C ASN A 13 -28.76 22.31 -6.91
N SER A 14 -27.53 22.01 -7.33
CA SER A 14 -26.37 22.92 -7.35
C SER A 14 -26.56 24.19 -8.18
N ASN A 15 -27.56 24.25 -9.07
CA ASN A 15 -27.75 25.37 -9.98
C ASN A 15 -28.45 26.61 -9.37
N HIS A 16 -29.16 26.49 -8.23
CA HIS A 16 -29.96 27.59 -7.66
C HIS A 16 -29.99 27.63 -6.12
N VAL A 17 -28.89 27.27 -5.46
CA VAL A 17 -28.79 27.11 -4.00
C VAL A 17 -29.29 28.32 -3.21
N GLN A 18 -28.87 29.54 -3.57
CA GLN A 18 -29.28 30.77 -2.86
C GLN A 18 -30.78 31.05 -2.98
N LYS A 19 -31.37 30.79 -4.16
CA LYS A 19 -32.80 31.00 -4.40
C LYS A 19 -33.64 29.99 -3.60
N THR A 20 -33.22 28.72 -3.58
CA THR A 20 -33.93 27.69 -2.82
C THR A 20 -33.84 27.91 -1.30
N VAL A 21 -32.72 28.42 -0.79
CA VAL A 21 -32.60 28.81 0.63
C VAL A 21 -33.55 29.96 0.96
N ALA A 22 -33.65 30.97 0.09
CA ALA A 22 -34.58 32.08 0.28
C ALA A 22 -36.05 31.64 0.23
N ASP A 23 -36.40 30.70 -0.66
CA ASP A 23 -37.76 30.14 -0.75
C ASP A 23 -38.12 29.33 0.51
N ILE A 24 -37.16 28.57 1.07
CA ILE A 24 -37.33 27.84 2.33
C ILE A 24 -37.49 28.81 3.51
N GLU A 25 -36.71 29.88 3.55
CA GLU A 25 -36.81 30.90 4.59
C GLU A 25 -38.18 31.59 4.57
N GLN A 26 -38.70 31.92 3.38
CA GLN A 26 -40.03 32.50 3.22
C GLN A 26 -41.14 31.52 3.59
N ALA A 27 -41.02 30.24 3.24
CA ALA A 27 -42.00 29.23 3.61
C ALA A 27 -42.04 29.02 5.13
N TRP A 28 -40.89 29.03 5.80
CA TRP A 28 -40.80 28.88 7.24
C TRP A 28 -41.34 30.09 8.01
N LYS A 29 -41.04 31.30 7.55
CA LYS A 29 -41.62 32.54 8.12
C LYS A 29 -43.15 32.56 8.13
N LYS A 30 -43.81 31.79 7.24
CA LYS A 30 -45.27 31.61 7.22
C LYS A 30 -45.78 30.61 8.25
N ILE A 31 -44.92 29.70 8.71
CA ILE A 31 -45.26 28.62 9.64
C ILE A 31 -44.93 29.05 11.07
N ASP A 32 -43.77 29.68 11.28
CA ASP A 32 -43.30 30.14 12.59
C ASP A 32 -42.50 31.46 12.47
N PRO A 33 -43.16 32.63 12.64
CA PRO A 33 -42.54 33.94 12.44
C PRO A 33 -41.51 34.33 13.51
N ASP A 34 -41.62 33.77 14.72
CA ASP A 34 -40.83 34.19 15.89
C ASP A 34 -39.52 33.41 16.06
N SER A 35 -39.30 32.38 15.24
CA SER A 35 -38.12 31.50 15.31
C SER A 35 -37.25 31.61 14.05
N PRO A 36 -36.06 32.25 14.11
CA PRO A 36 -35.17 32.35 12.97
C PRO A 36 -34.62 30.97 12.56
N ILE A 37 -34.69 30.63 11.26
CA ILE A 37 -34.06 29.40 10.75
C ILE A 37 -32.57 29.44 11.01
N GLN A 38 -32.08 28.41 11.69
CA GLN A 38 -30.66 28.08 11.73
C GLN A 38 -30.40 27.03 10.66
N TYR A 39 -29.69 27.41 9.59
CA TYR A 39 -29.22 26.49 8.56
C TYR A 39 -27.69 26.38 8.61
N SER A 40 -27.17 25.19 8.32
CA SER A 40 -25.73 24.96 8.17
C SER A 40 -25.52 24.13 6.91
N PHE A 41 -24.62 24.59 6.03
CA PHE A 41 -24.23 23.79 4.88
C PHE A 41 -23.36 22.64 5.36
N LEU A 42 -23.77 21.42 5.02
CA LEU A 42 -22.98 20.22 5.31
C LEU A 42 -21.62 20.26 4.58
N ASP A 43 -21.55 20.94 3.43
CA ASP A 43 -20.35 21.03 2.59
C ASP A 43 -19.12 21.56 3.34
N ASP A 44 -19.24 22.63 4.13
CA ASP A 44 -18.08 23.23 4.83
C ASP A 44 -17.49 22.30 5.91
N ASN A 45 -18.34 21.55 6.60
CA ASN A 45 -17.91 20.59 7.63
C ASN A 45 -17.34 19.30 7.00
N PHE A 46 -17.90 18.84 5.87
CA PHE A 46 -17.35 17.71 5.12
C PHE A 46 -16.03 18.06 4.44
N GLN A 47 -15.84 19.29 3.96
CA GLN A 47 -14.62 19.70 3.26
C GLN A 47 -13.39 19.66 4.18
N GLN A 48 -13.52 20.08 5.45
CA GLN A 48 -12.41 19.98 6.42
C GLN A 48 -12.06 18.52 6.77
N LEU A 49 -13.07 17.66 6.89
CA LEU A 49 -12.87 16.22 7.09
C LEU A 49 -12.20 15.59 5.86
N PHE A 50 -12.65 15.90 4.65
CA PHE A 50 -12.06 15.40 3.40
C PHE A 50 -10.59 15.81 3.23
N LEU A 51 -10.24 17.06 3.55
CA LEU A 51 -8.86 17.54 3.48
C LEU A 51 -7.94 16.80 4.46
N SER A 52 -8.44 16.46 5.65
CA SER A 52 -7.68 15.70 6.64
C SER A 52 -7.52 14.23 6.25
N TYR A 53 -8.54 13.59 5.67
CA TYR A 53 -8.42 12.23 5.10
C TYR A 53 -7.44 12.17 3.93
N SER A 54 -7.49 13.13 3.01
CA SER A 54 -6.57 13.19 1.86
C SER A 54 -5.11 13.34 2.30
N ARG A 55 -4.85 14.15 3.33
CA ARG A 55 -3.51 14.30 3.91
C ARG A 55 -3.02 13.00 4.54
N LEU A 56 -3.87 12.32 5.30
CA LEU A 56 -3.55 11.03 5.94
C LEU A 56 -3.23 9.97 4.88
N GLN A 57 -4.05 9.87 3.83
CA GLN A 57 -3.80 8.97 2.69
C GLN A 57 -2.45 9.26 2.02
N SER A 58 -2.12 10.54 1.78
CA SER A 58 -0.85 10.94 1.20
C SER A 58 0.34 10.52 2.08
N LEU A 59 0.25 10.76 3.39
CA LEU A 59 1.28 10.35 4.36
C LEU A 59 1.47 8.83 4.39
N ILE A 60 0.38 8.06 4.47
CA ILE A 60 0.46 6.59 4.44
C ILE A 60 1.12 6.12 3.15
N THR A 61 0.74 6.70 2.00
CA THR A 61 1.32 6.32 0.70
C THR A 61 2.81 6.63 0.66
N PHE A 62 3.22 7.79 1.16
CA PHE A 62 4.62 8.19 1.23
C PHE A 62 5.45 7.25 2.12
N PHE A 63 4.96 6.95 3.34
CA PHE A 63 5.63 6.00 4.23
C PHE A 63 5.66 4.58 3.67
N ALA A 64 4.60 4.15 2.97
CA ALA A 64 4.58 2.85 2.30
C ALA A 64 5.66 2.77 1.21
N ILE A 65 5.83 3.81 0.40
CA ILE A 65 6.89 3.87 -0.61
C ILE A 65 8.28 3.78 0.05
N ILE A 66 8.53 4.54 1.10
CA ILE A 66 9.80 4.49 1.84
C ILE A 66 10.04 3.09 2.42
N ALA A 67 9.02 2.48 3.05
CA ALA A 67 9.12 1.15 3.63
C ALA A 67 9.46 0.09 2.56
N ILE A 68 8.89 0.21 1.36
CA ILE A 68 9.21 -0.66 0.22
C ILE A 68 10.67 -0.47 -0.20
N LEU A 69 11.16 0.78 -0.31
CA LEU A 69 12.55 1.05 -0.67
C LEU A 69 13.54 0.47 0.36
N ILE A 70 13.28 0.67 1.65
CA ILE A 70 14.12 0.13 2.73
C ILE A 70 14.12 -1.41 2.70
N SER A 71 12.95 -2.01 2.48
CA SER A 71 12.80 -3.46 2.37
C SER A 71 13.55 -4.01 1.15
N ALA A 72 13.51 -3.31 0.01
CA ALA A 72 14.28 -3.66 -1.18
C ALA A 72 15.79 -3.54 -0.94
N MET A 73 16.24 -2.52 -0.19
CA MET A 73 17.65 -2.39 0.22
C MET A 73 18.07 -3.54 1.15
N GLY A 74 17.21 -3.96 2.09
CA GLY A 74 17.47 -5.11 2.96
C GLY A 74 17.61 -6.41 2.18
N LEU A 75 16.70 -6.65 1.24
CA LEU A 75 16.78 -7.81 0.34
C LEU A 75 18.05 -7.75 -0.54
N PHE A 76 18.40 -6.57 -1.05
CA PHE A 76 19.64 -6.35 -1.80
C PHE A 76 20.89 -6.67 -0.96
N ALA A 77 20.95 -6.21 0.29
CA ALA A 77 22.07 -6.49 1.19
C ALA A 77 22.20 -7.99 1.50
N LEU A 78 21.08 -8.65 1.80
CA LEU A 78 21.03 -10.09 2.07
C LEU A 78 21.46 -10.92 0.87
N THR A 79 20.91 -10.61 -0.31
CA THR A 79 21.25 -11.32 -1.56
C THR A 79 22.72 -11.13 -1.93
N ALA A 80 23.27 -9.91 -1.77
CA ALA A 80 24.68 -9.64 -2.01
C ALA A 80 25.59 -10.42 -1.03
N TYR A 81 25.21 -10.50 0.24
CA TYR A 81 25.93 -11.27 1.26
C TYR A 81 25.93 -12.78 0.94
N PHE A 82 24.76 -13.35 0.67
CA PHE A 82 24.66 -14.77 0.32
C PHE A 82 25.39 -15.12 -0.99
N THR A 83 25.34 -14.22 -1.97
CA THR A 83 26.08 -14.39 -3.22
C THR A 83 27.59 -14.42 -2.95
N LYS A 84 28.10 -13.51 -2.09
CA LYS A 84 29.51 -13.54 -1.67
C LYS A 84 29.89 -14.85 -0.99
N GLN A 85 29.06 -15.35 -0.07
CA GLN A 85 29.34 -16.59 0.65
C GLN A 85 29.34 -17.83 -0.28
N ARG A 86 28.53 -17.80 -1.35
CA ARG A 86 28.44 -18.86 -2.36
C ARG A 86 29.30 -18.65 -3.61
N THR A 87 30.13 -17.60 -3.66
CA THR A 87 30.98 -17.29 -4.83
C THR A 87 31.89 -18.46 -5.21
N LYS A 88 32.44 -19.21 -4.24
CA LYS A 88 33.32 -20.36 -4.50
C LYS A 88 32.57 -21.50 -5.22
N GLU A 89 31.36 -21.85 -4.77
CA GLU A 89 30.53 -22.87 -5.44
C GLU A 89 30.09 -22.44 -6.83
N ILE A 90 29.70 -21.16 -6.97
CA ILE A 90 29.30 -20.55 -8.24
C ILE A 90 30.47 -20.54 -9.23
N GLY A 91 31.67 -20.20 -8.77
CA GLY A 91 32.90 -20.19 -9.57
C GLY A 91 33.27 -21.59 -10.08
N VAL A 92 33.23 -22.61 -9.22
CA VAL A 92 33.48 -24.01 -9.64
C VAL A 92 32.46 -24.47 -10.67
N ARG A 93 31.16 -24.22 -10.45
CA ARG A 93 30.11 -24.59 -11.41
C ARG A 93 30.24 -23.85 -12.75
N LYS A 94 30.64 -22.59 -12.75
CA LYS A 94 30.86 -21.79 -13.96
C LYS A 94 32.04 -22.32 -14.79
N VAL A 95 33.14 -22.74 -14.14
CA VAL A 95 34.28 -23.39 -14.82
C VAL A 95 33.90 -24.77 -15.37
N LEU A 96 32.98 -25.48 -14.71
CA LEU A 96 32.39 -26.73 -15.20
C LEU A 96 31.34 -26.54 -16.31
N GLY A 97 31.16 -25.31 -16.83
CA GLY A 97 30.28 -25.03 -17.97
C GLY A 97 28.85 -24.60 -17.62
N ALA A 98 28.54 -24.33 -16.34
CA ALA A 98 27.23 -23.80 -15.97
C ALA A 98 27.00 -22.39 -16.53
N THR A 99 25.84 -22.18 -17.13
CA THR A 99 25.46 -20.87 -17.70
C THR A 99 25.03 -19.89 -16.61
N VAL A 100 25.22 -18.60 -16.88
CA VAL A 100 24.81 -17.49 -16.00
C VAL A 100 23.31 -17.59 -15.62
N THR A 101 22.48 -18.00 -16.57
CA THR A 101 21.03 -18.17 -16.39
C THR A 101 20.68 -19.33 -15.46
N GLN A 102 21.40 -20.45 -15.50
CA GLN A 102 21.21 -21.57 -14.58
C GLN A 102 21.54 -21.20 -13.13
N LEU A 103 22.62 -20.44 -12.93
CA LEU A 103 23.02 -19.91 -11.63
C LEU A 103 21.99 -18.91 -11.09
N ALA A 104 21.52 -17.99 -11.93
CA ALA A 104 20.47 -17.05 -11.57
C ALA A 104 19.15 -17.76 -11.22
N ALA A 105 18.74 -18.76 -11.99
CA ALA A 105 17.52 -19.52 -11.72
C ALA A 105 17.58 -20.29 -10.39
N LEU A 106 18.74 -20.87 -10.06
CA LEU A 106 18.94 -21.57 -8.79
C LEU A 106 18.77 -20.62 -7.59
N LEU A 107 19.45 -19.46 -7.65
CA LEU A 107 19.35 -18.42 -6.62
C LEU A 107 17.93 -17.88 -6.53
N SER A 108 17.30 -17.52 -7.65
CA SER A 108 15.92 -17.03 -7.66
C SER A 108 14.93 -18.03 -7.08
N LYS A 109 15.10 -19.34 -7.30
CA LYS A 109 14.19 -20.37 -6.77
C LYS A 109 14.19 -20.44 -5.24
N GLU A 110 15.36 -20.37 -4.60
CA GLU A 110 15.48 -20.36 -3.13
C GLU A 110 14.73 -19.17 -2.53
N PHE A 111 14.87 -17.98 -3.13
CA PHE A 111 14.19 -16.78 -2.67
C PHE A 111 12.70 -16.77 -2.96
N VAL A 112 12.26 -17.23 -4.13
CA VAL A 112 10.83 -17.35 -4.46
C VAL A 112 10.12 -18.24 -3.44
N PHE A 113 10.75 -19.34 -3.03
CA PHE A 113 10.22 -20.20 -1.98
C PHE A 113 10.06 -19.44 -0.65
N LEU A 114 11.06 -18.67 -0.23
CA LEU A 114 10.98 -17.85 0.97
C LEU A 114 9.88 -16.78 0.89
N VAL A 115 9.71 -16.13 -0.26
CA VAL A 115 8.67 -15.12 -0.48
C VAL A 115 7.28 -15.75 -0.40
N ILE A 116 7.06 -16.90 -1.04
CA ILE A 116 5.78 -17.61 -0.98
C ILE A 116 5.46 -18.00 0.46
N LEU A 117 6.44 -18.54 1.19
CA LEU A 117 6.25 -18.91 2.59
C LEU A 117 5.88 -17.68 3.45
N ALA A 118 6.57 -16.56 3.24
CA ALA A 118 6.26 -15.31 3.93
C ALA A 118 4.84 -14.81 3.61
N VAL A 119 4.42 -14.80 2.34
CA VAL A 119 3.06 -14.38 1.95
C VAL A 119 2.00 -15.28 2.58
N LEU A 120 2.21 -16.61 2.58
CA LEU A 120 1.27 -17.55 3.19
C LEU A 120 1.13 -17.36 4.70
N LEU A 121 2.22 -17.06 5.41
CA LEU A 121 2.19 -16.85 6.86
C LEU A 121 1.66 -15.46 7.24
N VAL A 122 2.00 -14.42 6.48
CA VAL A 122 1.65 -13.04 6.80
C VAL A 122 0.22 -12.70 6.37
N SER A 123 -0.30 -13.26 5.28
CA SER A 123 -1.67 -12.98 4.80
C SER A 123 -2.77 -13.22 5.86
N PRO A 124 -2.83 -14.36 6.57
CA PRO A 124 -3.86 -14.58 7.60
C PRO A 124 -3.69 -13.63 8.79
N PHE A 125 -2.46 -13.32 9.17
CA PHE A 125 -2.18 -12.36 10.24
C PHE A 125 -2.63 -10.94 9.85
N ALA A 126 -2.30 -10.50 8.64
CA ALA A 126 -2.71 -9.21 8.10
C ALA A 126 -4.24 -9.11 7.98
N PHE A 127 -4.91 -10.18 7.52
CA PHE A 127 -6.37 -10.24 7.48
C PHE A 127 -7.00 -10.07 8.86
N TRP A 128 -6.48 -10.78 9.87
CA TRP A 128 -6.96 -10.68 11.25
C TRP A 128 -6.78 -9.26 11.82
N ALA A 129 -5.59 -8.68 11.64
CA ALA A 129 -5.28 -7.33 12.11
C ALA A 129 -6.18 -6.27 11.43
N MET A 130 -6.38 -6.38 10.12
CA MET A 130 -7.23 -5.47 9.36
C MET A 130 -8.70 -5.61 9.74
N GLN A 131 -9.19 -6.83 10.00
CA GLN A 131 -10.55 -7.05 10.52
C GLN A 131 -10.74 -6.32 11.86
N LYS A 132 -9.79 -6.48 12.80
CA LYS A 132 -9.83 -5.79 14.09
C LYS A 132 -9.81 -4.27 13.93
N TRP A 133 -8.99 -3.75 13.01
CA TRP A 133 -8.93 -2.32 12.74
C TRP A 133 -10.22 -1.78 12.12
N LEU A 134 -10.80 -2.49 11.14
CA LEU A 134 -12.07 -2.12 10.51
C LEU A 134 -13.25 -2.14 11.47
N GLN A 135 -13.19 -2.89 12.57
CA GLN A 135 -14.25 -2.90 13.58
C GLN A 135 -14.49 -1.53 14.24
N THR A 136 -13.48 -0.67 14.26
CA THR A 136 -13.56 0.69 14.80
C THR A 136 -14.37 1.64 13.91
N PHE A 137 -14.69 1.25 12.67
CA PHE A 137 -15.40 2.08 11.71
C PHE A 137 -16.86 1.62 11.52
N VAL A 138 -17.78 2.60 11.40
CA VAL A 138 -19.21 2.38 11.17
C VAL A 138 -19.47 1.93 9.72
N TYR A 139 -18.78 2.54 8.75
CA TYR A 139 -18.74 2.08 7.36
C TYR A 139 -17.47 1.27 7.13
N ARG A 140 -17.62 0.00 6.75
CA ARG A 140 -16.50 -0.94 6.58
C ARG A 140 -16.40 -1.39 5.14
N ILE A 141 -15.18 -1.42 4.62
CA ILE A 141 -14.88 -2.06 3.34
C ILE A 141 -14.70 -3.57 3.54
N SER A 142 -15.18 -4.38 2.60
CA SER A 142 -14.94 -5.83 2.61
C SER A 142 -13.56 -6.12 2.03
N ILE A 143 -12.65 -6.64 2.86
CA ILE A 143 -11.32 -7.07 2.40
C ILE A 143 -11.52 -8.30 1.51
N SER A 144 -11.14 -8.15 0.24
CA SER A 144 -11.24 -9.22 -0.75
C SER A 144 -9.91 -9.96 -0.86
N TRP A 145 -9.96 -11.28 -1.03
CA TRP A 145 -8.77 -12.13 -1.14
C TRP A 145 -7.80 -11.68 -2.25
N TRP A 146 -8.32 -11.14 -3.36
CA TRP A 146 -7.52 -10.68 -4.49
C TRP A 146 -6.51 -9.59 -4.09
N MET A 147 -6.77 -8.81 -3.05
CA MET A 147 -5.86 -7.76 -2.59
C MET A 147 -4.54 -8.35 -2.07
N PHE A 148 -4.61 -9.47 -1.33
CA PHE A 148 -3.43 -10.21 -0.88
C PHE A 148 -2.70 -10.86 -2.05
N ALA A 149 -3.43 -11.41 -3.02
CA ALA A 149 -2.84 -11.97 -4.23
C ALA A 149 -2.10 -10.90 -5.05
N ALA A 150 -2.69 -9.72 -5.23
CA ALA A 150 -2.07 -8.60 -5.95
C ALA A 150 -0.82 -8.07 -5.23
N ALA A 151 -0.87 -7.93 -3.89
CA ALA A 151 0.27 -7.52 -3.08
C ALA A 151 1.40 -8.56 -3.13
N GLY A 152 1.07 -9.85 -2.94
CA GLY A 152 2.02 -10.96 -3.03
C GLY A 152 2.68 -11.02 -4.41
N PHE A 153 1.89 -10.88 -5.48
CA PHE A 153 2.41 -10.85 -6.85
C PHE A 153 3.35 -9.66 -7.09
N SER A 154 2.99 -8.49 -6.59
CA SER A 154 3.83 -7.28 -6.69
C SER A 154 5.17 -7.46 -5.98
N ILE A 155 5.18 -8.04 -4.77
CA ILE A 155 6.40 -8.36 -4.03
C ILE A 155 7.26 -9.38 -4.79
N LEU A 156 6.62 -10.39 -5.37
CA LEU A 156 7.31 -11.44 -6.15
C LEU A 156 8.01 -10.84 -7.38
N ILE A 157 7.35 -9.91 -8.09
CA ILE A 157 7.95 -9.16 -9.20
C ILE A 157 9.18 -8.38 -8.71
N ILE A 158 9.05 -7.62 -7.64
CA ILE A 158 10.15 -6.79 -7.11
C ILE A 158 11.34 -7.67 -6.69
N ALA A 159 11.07 -8.78 -6.00
CA ALA A 159 12.08 -9.73 -5.57
C ALA A 159 12.81 -10.36 -6.76
N LEU A 160 12.06 -10.86 -7.75
CA LEU A 160 12.64 -11.43 -8.97
C LEU A 160 13.51 -10.42 -9.73
N PHE A 161 13.01 -9.20 -9.95
CA PHE A 161 13.79 -8.15 -10.61
C PHE A 161 15.10 -7.86 -9.87
N THR A 162 15.05 -7.72 -8.55
CA THR A 162 16.22 -7.42 -7.71
C THR A 162 17.24 -8.55 -7.76
N ILE A 163 16.78 -9.79 -7.60
CA ILE A 163 17.66 -10.97 -7.53
C ILE A 163 18.24 -11.30 -8.90
N SER A 164 17.42 -11.28 -9.96
CA SER A 164 17.91 -11.53 -11.32
C SER A 164 18.98 -10.52 -11.71
N PHE A 165 18.79 -9.25 -11.40
CA PHE A 165 19.80 -8.22 -11.65
C PHE A 165 21.11 -8.52 -10.90
N GLN A 166 21.04 -8.88 -9.62
CA GLN A 166 22.23 -9.17 -8.81
C GLN A 166 22.93 -10.47 -9.23
N ALA A 167 22.17 -11.52 -9.54
CA ALA A 167 22.71 -12.80 -9.98
C ALA A 167 23.41 -12.69 -11.33
N ILE A 168 22.83 -11.94 -12.28
CA ILE A 168 23.46 -11.65 -13.57
C ILE A 168 24.74 -10.84 -13.34
N LYS A 169 24.70 -9.79 -12.52
CA LYS A 169 25.88 -8.96 -12.20
C LYS A 169 27.01 -9.79 -11.56
N ALA A 170 26.69 -10.66 -10.63
CA ALA A 170 27.66 -11.54 -9.97
C ALA A 170 28.23 -12.59 -10.93
N ALA A 171 27.39 -13.14 -11.80
CA ALA A 171 27.82 -14.12 -12.78
C ALA A 171 28.60 -13.50 -13.95
N LEU A 172 28.43 -12.21 -14.25
CA LEU A 172 29.24 -11.45 -15.20
C LEU A 172 30.56 -10.96 -14.60
N ALA A 173 30.68 -10.90 -13.27
CA ALA A 173 31.95 -10.56 -12.62
C ALA A 173 33.03 -11.57 -13.04
N ASN A 174 34.19 -11.04 -13.42
CA ASN A 174 35.28 -11.84 -13.99
C ASN A 174 35.85 -12.78 -12.91
N PRO A 175 35.87 -14.10 -13.13
CA PRO A 175 36.34 -15.08 -12.14
C PRO A 175 37.84 -14.96 -11.87
N VAL A 176 38.58 -14.27 -12.74
CA VAL A 176 40.03 -14.05 -12.62
C VAL A 176 40.35 -13.12 -11.44
N ASP A 177 39.47 -12.16 -11.10
CA ASP A 177 39.68 -11.28 -9.93
C ASP A 177 39.37 -11.99 -8.60
N SER A 178 38.54 -13.05 -8.64
CA SER A 178 38.18 -13.83 -7.44
C SER A 178 39.28 -14.79 -7.00
N LEU A 179 40.20 -15.14 -7.91
CA LEU A 179 41.33 -16.04 -7.67
C LEU A 179 42.64 -15.29 -7.42
N ARG A 180 42.73 -14.00 -7.73
CA ARG A 180 43.92 -13.16 -7.52
C ARG A 180 43.85 -12.28 -6.26
N SER A 181 42.79 -12.41 -5.47
CA SER A 181 42.61 -11.67 -4.22
C SER A 181 42.94 -12.49 -2.97
N GLU A 182 43.74 -13.55 -3.12
CA GLU A 182 44.67 -13.99 -2.07
C GLU A 182 46.07 -13.43 -2.39
#